data_AF-A0A932BXS6-F1
#
_entry.id   AF-A0A932BXS6-F1
#
_cell.length_a   1.000
_cell.length_b   1.000
_cell.length_c   1.000
_cell.angle_alpha   90.00
_cell.angle_beta   90.00
_cell.angle_gamma   90.00
#
_symmetry.space_group_name_H-M   'P 1'
#
loop_
_entity.id
_entity.type
_entity.pdbx_description
1 polymer ?
#
loop_
_entity_poly.entity_id
_entity_poly.type
_entity_poly.pdbx_seq_one_letter_code
_entity_poly.pdbx_strand_id
1 'polypeptide(L)'
;MPLEFLRRKGNQPAEAAAPPAAQVQTGQTMPEEVVAQEHQLRLNYAGKTSEGVRIKTGAAALADLPRMLSGFAKSDVEVIEPLPIEFSQAAPTIVRPSEAMQWLNAHHALSPIGRHALVVLETIDAIDLAFDTFVCALLDGELDTSGYPAYNAVVGGVAAHWDELTGDMICRGVVGWGGRGVRGDTDRIGSRLLTSILSNILASQYALGLTSVERPAVATGRGGVVCAHCGFHSAHERAYYCPKCGMRLLRG
;
A
#
# COMPACT_ATOMS: atom_id res chain seq x y z
N MET A 1 -68.21 -22.97 58.38
CA MET A 1 -69.67 -22.99 58.13
C MET A 1 -69.90 -23.30 56.65
N PRO A 2 -70.91 -24.10 56.28
CA PRO A 2 -71.02 -24.68 54.93
C PRO A 2 -72.11 -24.04 54.03
N LEU A 3 -72.03 -24.39 52.75
CA LEU A 3 -73.12 -24.77 51.81
C LEU A 3 -74.58 -24.37 52.14
N GLU A 4 -75.32 -23.87 51.15
CA GLU A 4 -76.27 -24.73 50.41
C GLU A 4 -76.68 -24.14 49.05
N PHE A 5 -76.77 -25.02 48.06
CA PHE A 5 -78.02 -25.34 47.37
C PHE A 5 -79.25 -24.41 47.51
N LEU A 6 -79.79 -23.98 46.37
CA LEU A 6 -81.18 -24.26 45.89
C LEU A 6 -81.59 -23.32 44.74
N ARG A 7 -81.51 -23.81 43.48
CA ARG A 7 -82.69 -23.95 42.56
C ARG A 7 -82.31 -24.45 41.15
N ARG A 8 -83.32 -25.03 40.49
CA ARG A 8 -83.31 -25.75 39.18
C ARG A 8 -82.97 -24.79 38.02
N LYS A 9 -82.12 -25.14 37.05
CA LYS A 9 -82.26 -26.15 35.95
C LYS A 9 -83.33 -25.76 34.91
N GLY A 10 -82.87 -25.40 33.71
CA GLY A 10 -83.66 -25.18 32.49
C GLY A 10 -82.89 -25.66 31.25
N ASN A 11 -83.61 -26.26 30.31
CA ASN A 11 -83.20 -27.10 29.18
C ASN A 11 -81.93 -26.73 28.37
N GLN A 12 -81.16 -27.76 28.00
CA GLN A 12 -80.43 -27.83 26.71
C GLN A 12 -81.41 -28.15 25.57
N PRO A 13 -81.06 -27.79 24.32
CA PRO A 13 -80.80 -28.84 23.32
C PRO A 13 -79.30 -29.00 23.05
N ALA A 14 -78.90 -30.14 22.48
CA ALA A 14 -77.55 -30.40 22.02
C ALA A 14 -77.55 -30.52 20.49
N GLU A 15 -76.60 -29.85 19.82
CA GLU A 15 -76.44 -29.95 18.36
C GLU A 15 -74.96 -29.84 17.95
N ALA A 16 -74.58 -30.65 16.95
CA ALA A 16 -73.32 -30.67 16.19
C ALA A 16 -72.00 -30.24 16.89
N ALA A 17 -71.15 -31.23 17.21
CA ALA A 17 -69.73 -30.98 17.39
C ALA A 17 -69.05 -30.71 16.03
N ALA A 18 -68.47 -29.53 15.86
CA ALA A 18 -67.63 -29.23 14.70
C ALA A 18 -66.25 -29.91 14.84
N PRO A 19 -65.65 -30.44 13.76
CA PRO A 19 -64.28 -30.95 13.82
C PRO A 19 -63.29 -29.80 14.06
N PRO A 20 -62.15 -30.04 14.75
CA PRO A 20 -61.11 -29.03 14.84
C PRO A 20 -60.62 -28.69 13.44
N ALA A 21 -60.62 -27.40 13.09
CA ALA A 21 -60.08 -26.94 11.83
C ALA A 21 -58.61 -27.37 11.73
N ALA A 22 -58.25 -28.04 10.62
CA ALA A 22 -56.87 -28.43 10.40
C ALA A 22 -55.98 -27.19 10.47
N GLN A 23 -54.94 -27.24 11.31
CA GLN A 23 -53.97 -26.17 11.40
C GLN A 23 -53.24 -26.09 10.05
N VAL A 24 -53.67 -25.14 9.22
CA VAL A 24 -52.87 -24.66 8.09
C VAL A 24 -51.52 -24.28 8.67
N GLN A 25 -50.46 -24.92 8.19
CA GLN A 25 -49.09 -24.53 8.51
C GLN A 25 -48.83 -23.18 7.84
N THR A 26 -49.30 -22.12 8.49
CA THR A 26 -48.97 -20.74 8.15
C THR A 26 -47.45 -20.62 8.17
N GLY A 27 -46.90 -20.05 7.09
CA GLY A 27 -45.48 -20.14 6.79
C GLY A 27 -44.61 -19.65 7.95
N GLN A 28 -43.40 -20.21 8.05
CA GLN A 28 -42.39 -19.77 9.01
C GLN A 28 -42.31 -18.24 9.01
N THR A 29 -42.66 -17.62 10.13
CA THR A 29 -42.66 -16.16 10.26
C THR A 29 -41.23 -15.68 10.15
N MET A 30 -40.89 -15.08 9.01
CA MET A 30 -39.62 -14.39 8.78
C MET A 30 -39.39 -13.42 9.95
N PRO A 31 -38.21 -13.42 10.61
CA PRO A 31 -37.96 -12.55 11.75
C PRO A 31 -38.24 -11.08 11.42
N GLU A 32 -39.11 -10.45 12.21
CA GLU A 32 -39.63 -9.09 11.96
C GLU A 32 -38.55 -8.00 12.15
N GLU A 33 -37.50 -8.32 12.91
CA GLU A 33 -36.33 -7.46 13.10
C GLU A 33 -35.03 -8.23 12.78
N VAL A 34 -34.21 -7.68 11.89
CA VAL A 34 -32.88 -8.22 11.55
C VAL A 34 -31.84 -7.51 12.42
N VAL A 35 -31.33 -8.21 13.43
CA VAL A 35 -30.24 -7.69 14.29
C VAL A 35 -28.93 -7.64 13.49
N ALA A 36 -28.68 -6.49 12.86
CA ALA A 36 -27.48 -6.24 12.07
C ALA A 36 -26.24 -6.18 12.95
N GLN A 37 -25.22 -7.00 12.65
CA GLN A 37 -23.91 -6.91 13.26
C GLN A 37 -22.99 -6.09 12.35
N GLU A 38 -22.74 -4.84 12.71
CA GLU A 38 -21.82 -3.98 11.96
C GLU A 38 -20.36 -4.28 12.30
N HIS A 39 -19.54 -4.52 11.28
CA HIS A 39 -18.12 -4.79 11.41
C HIS A 39 -17.33 -3.85 10.50
N GLN A 40 -16.61 -2.89 11.10
CA GLN A 40 -15.79 -1.92 10.38
C GLN A 40 -14.30 -2.10 10.72
N LEU A 41 -13.45 -2.06 9.70
CA LEU A 41 -12.00 -1.88 9.83
C LEU A 41 -11.60 -0.56 9.17
N ARG A 42 -10.82 0.25 9.87
CA ARG A 42 -10.15 1.42 9.30
C ARG A 42 -8.64 1.25 9.45
N LEU A 43 -7.94 1.29 8.32
CA LEU A 43 -6.49 1.38 8.24
C LEU A 43 -6.13 2.83 7.88
N ASN A 44 -5.12 3.39 8.54
CA ASN A 44 -4.56 4.69 8.17
C ASN A 44 -3.09 4.48 7.80
N TYR A 45 -2.70 4.87 6.59
CA TYR A 45 -1.30 4.93 6.15
C TYR A 45 -0.85 6.37 6.05
N ALA A 46 0.41 6.62 6.37
CA ALA A 46 1.02 7.94 6.30
C ALA A 46 2.51 7.81 5.95
N GLY A 47 3.08 8.88 5.41
CA GLY A 47 4.49 8.93 5.06
C GLY A 47 4.93 10.34 4.75
N LYS A 48 6.24 10.52 4.59
CA LYS A 48 6.88 11.79 4.28
C LYS A 48 8.02 11.56 3.28
N THR A 49 8.12 12.43 2.30
CA THR A 49 9.18 12.45 1.28
C THR A 49 10.05 13.69 1.48
N SER A 50 11.34 13.60 1.13
CA SER A 50 12.23 14.76 1.08
C SER A 50 12.15 15.45 -0.28
N GLU A 51 12.76 16.63 -0.38
CA GLU A 51 13.26 17.13 -1.68
C GLU A 51 14.20 16.10 -2.32
N GLY A 52 14.34 16.16 -3.64
CA GLY A 52 15.29 15.34 -4.36
C GLY A 52 16.69 15.88 -4.23
N VAL A 53 17.68 14.99 -4.23
CA VAL A 53 19.09 15.33 -4.43
C VAL A 53 19.51 14.80 -5.78
N ARG A 54 20.10 15.66 -6.60
CA ARG A 54 20.67 15.28 -7.89
C ARG A 54 22.04 14.65 -7.66
N ILE A 55 22.15 13.35 -7.91
CA ILE A 55 23.39 12.57 -7.80
C ILE A 55 23.97 12.40 -9.20
N LYS A 56 25.20 12.88 -9.40
CA LYS A 56 25.93 12.69 -10.66
C LYS A 56 26.21 11.21 -10.88
N THR A 57 25.81 10.69 -12.03
CA THR A 57 25.84 9.25 -12.29
C THR A 57 27.18 8.73 -12.80
N GLY A 58 27.41 7.45 -12.53
CA GLY A 58 28.59 6.68 -12.90
C GLY A 58 28.32 5.20 -12.68
N ALA A 59 29.27 4.34 -13.06
CA ALA A 59 29.06 2.88 -13.11
C ALA A 59 28.67 2.20 -11.77
N ALA A 60 28.85 2.88 -10.64
CA ALA A 60 28.52 2.38 -9.30
C ALA A 60 27.26 3.04 -8.67
N ALA A 61 26.56 3.95 -9.35
CA ALA A 61 25.56 4.83 -8.72
C ALA A 61 24.44 4.07 -7.96
N LEU A 62 23.90 2.99 -8.54
CA LEU A 62 22.89 2.14 -7.87
C LEU A 62 23.48 1.36 -6.68
N ALA A 63 24.75 0.94 -6.77
CA ALA A 63 25.43 0.18 -5.73
C ALA A 63 25.83 1.03 -4.50
N ASP A 64 25.84 2.35 -4.63
CA ASP A 64 26.02 3.29 -3.51
C ASP A 64 24.72 3.60 -2.76
N LEU A 65 23.53 3.38 -3.35
CA LEU A 65 22.24 3.67 -2.69
C LEU A 65 22.05 2.97 -1.33
N PRO A 66 22.38 1.67 -1.15
CA PRO A 66 22.31 1.01 0.16
C PRO A 66 23.14 1.69 1.26
N ARG A 67 24.26 2.32 0.88
CA ARG A 67 25.16 3.01 1.83
C ARG A 67 24.51 4.27 2.43
N MET A 68 23.54 4.86 1.74
CA MET A 68 22.81 6.04 2.23
C MET A 68 21.95 5.74 3.48
N LEU A 69 21.63 4.47 3.76
CA LEU A 69 20.92 4.04 4.97
C LEU A 69 21.84 3.58 6.12
N SER A 70 23.16 3.63 5.91
CA SER A 70 24.14 3.24 6.94
C SER A 70 23.99 4.12 8.19
N GLY A 71 24.01 3.46 9.35
CA GLY A 71 23.76 4.10 10.65
C GLY A 71 22.29 4.29 11.05
N PHE A 72 21.32 4.07 10.14
CA PHE A 72 19.89 4.23 10.43
C PHE A 72 19.05 2.96 10.28
N ALA A 73 19.43 2.05 9.38
CA ALA A 73 18.73 0.78 9.21
C ALA A 73 18.82 -0.12 10.46
N LYS A 74 17.68 -0.64 10.90
CA LYS A 74 17.54 -1.63 11.99
C LYS A 74 17.40 -3.07 11.49
N SER A 75 17.15 -3.25 10.20
CA SER A 75 17.17 -4.53 9.48
C SER A 75 18.29 -4.54 8.45
N ASP A 76 18.46 -5.67 7.78
CA ASP A 76 19.12 -5.69 6.46
C ASP A 76 18.43 -4.70 5.50
N VAL A 77 19.20 -4.19 4.55
CA VAL A 77 18.75 -3.23 3.53
C VAL A 77 18.40 -3.98 2.25
N GLU A 78 17.14 -3.90 1.83
CA GLU A 78 16.62 -4.55 0.63
C GLU A 78 16.58 -3.55 -0.53
N VAL A 79 17.12 -3.94 -1.68
CA VAL A 79 17.07 -3.15 -2.92
C VAL A 79 15.97 -3.71 -3.81
N ILE A 80 14.93 -2.90 -4.04
CA ILE A 80 13.79 -3.23 -4.88
C ILE A 80 13.99 -2.52 -6.22
N GLU A 81 14.22 -3.28 -7.28
CA GLU A 81 14.36 -2.76 -8.64
C GLU A 81 13.00 -2.35 -9.24
N PRO A 82 12.96 -1.42 -10.21
CA PRO A 82 11.73 -1.04 -10.88
C PRO A 82 11.06 -2.22 -11.60
N LEU A 83 9.76 -2.40 -11.39
CA LEU A 83 8.99 -3.55 -11.85
C LEU A 83 9.12 -3.82 -13.35
N PRO A 84 9.24 -5.09 -13.80
CA PRO A 84 9.17 -5.45 -15.21
C PRO A 84 7.89 -4.90 -15.89
N ILE A 85 7.93 -4.66 -17.20
CA ILE A 85 6.84 -3.94 -17.89
C ILE A 85 5.51 -4.72 -17.87
N GLU A 86 5.59 -6.04 -17.72
CA GLU A 86 4.48 -6.98 -17.50
C GLU A 86 3.74 -6.71 -16.18
N PHE A 87 4.43 -6.09 -15.21
CA PHE A 87 3.93 -5.73 -13.88
C PHE A 87 3.79 -4.21 -13.69
N SER A 88 3.89 -3.39 -14.75
CA SER A 88 3.80 -1.93 -14.65
C SER A 88 2.42 -1.37 -14.25
N GLN A 89 1.43 -2.24 -14.03
CA GLN A 89 0.10 -1.92 -13.50
C GLN A 89 -0.18 -2.60 -12.14
N ALA A 90 0.82 -3.23 -11.54
CA ALA A 90 0.72 -3.91 -10.26
C ALA A 90 0.71 -2.88 -9.12
N ALA A 91 -0.48 -2.56 -8.60
CA ALA A 91 -0.69 -1.64 -7.48
C ALA A 91 -1.31 -2.37 -6.28
N PRO A 92 -1.19 -1.89 -5.03
CA PRO A 92 -1.72 -2.53 -3.82
C PRO A 92 -3.26 -2.40 -3.70
N THR A 93 -3.96 -2.28 -4.83
CA THR A 93 -5.41 -2.09 -4.92
C THR A 93 -6.15 -3.42 -4.86
N ILE A 94 -6.80 -3.70 -3.73
CA ILE A 94 -7.60 -4.91 -3.52
C ILE A 94 -9.05 -4.73 -4.04
N VAL A 95 -9.23 -3.98 -5.15
CA VAL A 95 -10.55 -3.70 -5.74
C VAL A 95 -11.04 -4.91 -6.55
N ARG A 96 -10.13 -5.61 -7.24
CA ARG A 96 -10.42 -6.91 -7.86
C ARG A 96 -9.36 -7.95 -7.48
N PRO A 97 -9.73 -9.25 -7.35
CA PRO A 97 -8.77 -10.33 -7.09
C PRO A 97 -7.65 -10.41 -8.14
N SER A 98 -7.90 -10.04 -9.39
CA SER A 98 -6.90 -10.00 -10.46
C SER A 98 -5.79 -8.96 -10.23
N GLU A 99 -6.16 -7.78 -9.73
CA GLU A 99 -5.25 -6.68 -9.44
C GLU A 99 -4.37 -7.03 -8.23
N ALA A 100 -5.01 -7.52 -7.15
CA ALA A 100 -4.30 -8.03 -5.97
C ALA A 100 -3.35 -9.20 -6.30
N MET A 101 -3.75 -10.12 -7.18
CA MET A 101 -2.88 -11.21 -7.64
C MET A 101 -1.71 -10.71 -8.50
N GLN A 102 -1.87 -9.64 -9.29
CA GLN A 102 -0.76 -9.07 -10.07
C GLN A 102 0.30 -8.46 -9.13
N TRP A 103 -0.13 -7.72 -8.10
CA TRP A 103 0.76 -7.16 -7.08
C TRP A 103 1.42 -8.24 -6.20
N LEU A 104 0.68 -9.28 -5.80
CA LEU A 104 1.26 -10.42 -5.09
C LEU A 104 2.30 -11.16 -5.94
N ASN A 105 1.99 -11.43 -7.21
CA ASN A 105 2.93 -12.10 -8.12
C ASN A 105 4.21 -11.26 -8.33
N ALA A 106 4.09 -9.93 -8.42
CA ALA A 106 5.22 -9.01 -8.51
C ALA A 106 6.12 -9.03 -7.25
N HIS A 107 5.53 -9.10 -6.05
CA HIS A 107 6.25 -8.81 -4.79
C HIS A 107 6.39 -10.00 -3.82
N HIS A 108 5.91 -11.20 -4.15
CA HIS A 108 5.96 -12.37 -3.27
C HIS A 108 7.38 -12.78 -2.84
N ALA A 109 8.40 -12.52 -3.67
CA ALA A 109 9.79 -12.90 -3.41
C ALA A 109 10.53 -11.97 -2.42
N LEU A 110 10.01 -10.77 -2.15
CA LEU A 110 10.64 -9.77 -1.28
C LEU A 110 10.58 -10.17 0.21
N SER A 111 11.26 -9.43 1.08
CA SER A 111 11.12 -9.58 2.53
C SER A 111 9.73 -9.14 3.02
N PRO A 112 9.30 -9.56 4.23
CA PRO A 112 8.10 -9.02 4.87
C PRO A 112 8.15 -7.49 5.08
N ILE A 113 9.36 -6.95 5.31
CA ILE A 113 9.61 -5.51 5.47
C ILE A 113 9.42 -4.79 4.13
N GLY A 114 10.03 -5.30 3.07
CA GLY A 114 9.90 -4.77 1.70
C GLY A 114 8.44 -4.77 1.24
N ARG A 115 7.74 -5.91 1.32
CA ARG A 115 6.30 -5.98 1.00
C ARG A 115 5.47 -4.97 1.81
N HIS A 116 5.72 -4.84 3.11
CA HIS A 116 5.01 -3.86 3.94
C HIS A 116 5.32 -2.41 3.52
N ALA A 117 6.59 -2.10 3.24
CA ALA A 117 7.00 -0.79 2.78
C ALA A 117 6.35 -0.40 1.44
N LEU A 118 6.29 -1.34 0.48
CA LEU A 118 5.58 -1.14 -0.78
C LEU A 118 4.08 -0.91 -0.55
N VAL A 119 3.39 -1.77 0.22
CA VAL A 119 1.96 -1.57 0.54
C VAL A 119 1.71 -0.18 1.15
N VAL A 120 2.52 0.24 2.12
CA VAL A 120 2.34 1.54 2.79
C VAL A 120 2.62 2.70 1.83
N LEU A 121 3.71 2.64 1.06
CA LEU A 121 4.20 3.78 0.29
C LEU A 121 3.57 3.92 -1.10
N GLU A 122 3.22 2.82 -1.77
CA GLU A 122 2.47 2.86 -3.04
C GLU A 122 0.99 3.27 -2.80
N THR A 123 0.36 2.80 -1.71
CA THR A 123 -1.03 3.17 -1.37
C THR A 123 -1.22 4.66 -1.11
N ILE A 124 -0.18 5.36 -0.65
CA ILE A 124 -0.18 6.82 -0.42
C ILE A 124 0.50 7.61 -1.55
N ASP A 125 0.85 6.95 -2.66
CA ASP A 125 1.56 7.55 -3.80
C ASP A 125 2.87 8.27 -3.37
N ALA A 126 3.73 7.62 -2.60
CA ALA A 126 5.06 8.15 -2.21
C ALA A 126 6.22 7.59 -3.05
N ILE A 127 6.05 6.40 -3.63
CA ILE A 127 6.95 5.73 -4.57
C ILE A 127 6.15 5.13 -5.73
N ASP A 128 6.78 5.00 -6.90
CA ASP A 128 6.19 4.31 -8.06
C ASP A 128 7.24 3.39 -8.71
N LEU A 129 7.11 2.08 -8.50
CA LEU A 129 8.03 1.08 -9.05
C LEU A 129 7.96 0.94 -10.58
N ALA A 130 7.10 1.66 -11.31
CA ALA A 130 7.21 1.75 -12.76
C ALA A 130 8.56 2.35 -13.20
N PHE A 131 9.18 3.19 -12.37
CA PHE A 131 10.48 3.83 -12.62
C PHE A 131 11.40 3.98 -11.38
N ASP A 132 10.88 4.09 -10.15
CA ASP A 132 11.71 4.21 -8.95
C ASP A 132 12.40 2.88 -8.62
N THR A 133 13.73 2.92 -8.44
CA THR A 133 14.46 1.94 -7.63
C THR A 133 14.28 2.33 -6.17
N PHE A 134 13.82 1.41 -5.32
CA PHE A 134 13.56 1.69 -3.91
C PHE A 134 14.45 0.85 -2.99
N VAL A 135 15.33 1.53 -2.27
CA VAL A 135 16.21 0.94 -1.25
C VAL A 135 15.55 1.13 0.10
N CYS A 136 15.20 0.04 0.78
CA CYS A 136 14.35 0.07 1.97
C CYS A 136 14.89 -0.75 3.14
N ALA A 137 14.47 -0.38 4.35
CA ALA A 137 14.74 -1.09 5.59
C ALA A 137 13.66 -0.79 6.64
N LEU A 138 13.67 -1.54 7.75
CA LEU A 138 13.08 -1.09 9.01
C LEU A 138 13.96 0.03 9.59
N LEU A 139 13.36 1.16 9.92
CA LEU A 139 14.05 2.35 10.46
C LEU A 139 13.71 2.59 11.93
N ASP A 140 12.48 2.30 12.35
CA ASP A 140 12.07 2.29 13.76
C ASP A 140 10.94 1.30 14.05
N GLY A 141 10.70 0.98 15.33
CA GLY A 141 9.72 -0.01 15.77
C GLY A 141 10.25 -1.44 15.85
N GLU A 142 9.32 -2.40 15.83
CA GLU A 142 9.50 -3.83 16.06
C GLU A 142 8.81 -4.63 14.94
N LEU A 143 9.16 -5.92 14.82
CA LEU A 143 8.53 -6.88 13.90
C LEU A 143 7.63 -7.85 14.67
N ASP A 144 6.59 -8.36 14.01
CA ASP A 144 5.76 -9.43 14.53
C ASP A 144 6.41 -10.82 14.39
N THR A 145 5.74 -11.86 14.88
CA THR A 145 6.23 -13.26 14.84
C THR A 145 6.35 -13.85 13.43
N SER A 146 5.86 -13.16 12.41
CA SER A 146 6.02 -13.47 10.98
C SER A 146 7.02 -12.53 10.27
N GLY A 147 7.68 -11.64 11.01
CA GLY A 147 8.67 -10.69 10.50
C GLY A 147 8.09 -9.42 9.88
N TYR A 148 6.76 -9.21 9.91
CA TYR A 148 6.16 -7.98 9.38
C TYR A 148 6.29 -6.81 10.37
N PRO A 149 6.50 -5.57 9.90
CA PRO A 149 6.52 -4.38 10.76
C PRO A 149 5.21 -4.18 11.53
N ALA A 150 5.31 -3.89 12.83
CA ALA A 150 4.17 -3.52 13.67
C ALA A 150 3.56 -2.16 13.26
N TYR A 151 2.29 -1.91 13.58
CA TYR A 151 1.55 -0.70 13.11
C TYR A 151 2.12 0.67 13.55
N ASN A 152 3.09 0.68 14.48
CA ASN A 152 3.81 1.88 14.94
C ASN A 152 5.26 1.96 14.44
N ALA A 153 5.71 0.98 13.67
CA ALA A 153 7.03 0.95 13.06
C ALA A 153 7.14 1.98 11.93
N VAL A 154 8.37 2.40 11.64
CA VAL A 154 8.69 3.23 10.48
C VAL A 154 9.54 2.39 9.53
N VAL A 155 9.06 2.23 8.31
CA VAL A 155 9.79 1.66 7.18
C VAL A 155 10.16 2.76 6.19
N GLY A 156 11.17 2.53 5.37
CA GLY A 156 11.56 3.49 4.36
C GLY A 156 13.01 3.39 3.94
N GLY A 157 13.48 4.42 3.26
CA GLY A 157 14.87 4.54 2.83
C GLY A 157 15.03 5.57 1.71
N VAL A 158 15.65 5.17 0.59
CA VAL A 158 15.89 6.03 -0.56
C VAL A 158 15.13 5.50 -1.77
N ALA A 159 14.28 6.34 -2.37
CA ALA A 159 13.72 6.11 -3.70
C ALA A 159 14.54 6.91 -4.73
N ALA A 160 14.89 6.29 -5.85
CA ALA A 160 15.75 6.88 -6.86
C ALA A 160 15.31 6.51 -8.28
N HIS A 161 15.26 7.49 -9.18
CA HIS A 161 15.07 7.29 -10.61
C HIS A 161 16.05 8.16 -11.41
N TRP A 162 16.12 7.92 -12.71
CA TRP A 162 17.02 8.64 -13.61
C TRP A 162 16.30 9.85 -14.21
N ASP A 163 16.97 10.99 -14.28
CA ASP A 163 16.47 12.19 -14.96
C ASP A 163 16.54 11.99 -16.47
N GLU A 164 15.39 12.04 -17.12
CA GLU A 164 15.25 11.82 -18.56
C GLU A 164 16.04 12.81 -19.43
N LEU A 165 16.34 14.01 -18.92
CA LEU A 165 17.05 15.04 -19.68
C LEU A 165 18.57 14.96 -19.55
N THR A 166 19.08 14.70 -18.33
CA THR A 166 20.53 14.74 -18.03
C THR A 166 21.19 13.37 -17.92
N GLY A 167 20.44 12.33 -17.52
CA GLY A 167 20.98 11.05 -17.11
C GLY A 167 21.60 11.02 -15.71
N ASP A 168 21.50 12.11 -14.92
CA ASP A 168 21.75 12.07 -13.48
C ASP A 168 20.67 11.24 -12.76
N MET A 169 20.90 10.90 -11.49
CA MET A 169 19.95 10.16 -10.66
C MET A 169 19.34 11.11 -9.61
N ILE A 170 18.01 11.16 -9.53
CA ILE A 170 17.29 11.94 -8.52
C ILE A 170 16.98 11.01 -7.35
N CYS A 171 17.73 11.16 -6.26
CA CYS A 171 17.56 10.38 -5.03
C CYS A 171 16.75 11.18 -3.99
N ARG A 172 15.72 10.59 -3.41
CA ARG A 172 14.91 11.21 -2.33
C ARG A 172 14.76 10.26 -1.15
N GLY A 173 14.79 10.81 0.05
CA GLY A 173 14.38 10.08 1.25
C GLY A 173 12.87 9.86 1.25
N VAL A 174 12.44 8.66 1.63
CA VAL A 174 11.02 8.30 1.78
C VAL A 174 10.85 7.49 3.06
N VAL A 175 9.90 7.88 3.90
CA VAL A 175 9.53 7.15 5.12
C VAL A 175 8.02 6.95 5.19
N GLY A 176 7.57 5.81 5.71
CA GLY A 176 6.16 5.44 5.82
C GLY A 176 5.87 4.61 7.06
N TRP A 177 4.62 4.66 7.52
CA TRP A 177 4.09 3.90 8.64
C TRP A 177 2.57 3.77 8.52
N GLY A 178 1.96 2.78 9.19
CA GLY A 178 0.50 2.74 9.29
C GLY A 178 -0.12 1.40 9.62
N GLY A 179 -1.42 1.32 9.31
CA GLY A 179 -2.28 0.18 9.64
C GLY A 179 -3.28 0.54 10.74
N ARG A 180 -3.40 -0.32 11.77
CA ARG A 180 -4.39 -0.18 12.84
C ARG A 180 -3.80 0.53 14.07
N GLY A 181 -4.35 1.70 14.41
CA GLY A 181 -4.05 2.38 15.68
C GLY A 181 -2.70 3.11 15.71
N VAL A 182 -2.37 3.84 14.64
CA VAL A 182 -1.16 4.69 14.52
C VAL A 182 -0.98 5.58 15.76
N ARG A 183 0.23 5.58 16.33
CA ARG A 183 0.59 6.36 17.53
C ARG A 183 1.15 7.74 17.14
N GLY A 184 0.88 8.76 17.96
CA GLY A 184 1.28 10.14 17.67
C GLY A 184 2.79 10.38 17.56
N ASP A 185 3.62 9.59 18.24
CA ASP A 185 5.08 9.72 18.17
C ASP A 185 5.70 9.26 16.85
N THR A 186 5.03 8.36 16.11
CA THR A 186 5.57 7.82 14.86
C THR A 186 5.78 8.91 13.80
N ASP A 187 4.94 9.95 13.78
CA ASP A 187 5.10 11.11 12.89
C ASP A 187 6.39 11.92 13.16
N ARG A 188 6.68 12.15 14.45
CA ARG A 188 7.87 12.85 14.95
C ARG A 188 9.15 12.04 14.66
N ILE A 189 9.08 10.73 14.86
CA ILE A 189 10.17 9.79 14.56
C ILE A 189 10.44 9.75 13.05
N GLY A 190 9.38 9.66 12.22
CA GLY A 190 9.46 9.70 10.76
C GLY A 190 10.10 10.98 10.24
N SER A 191 9.70 12.16 10.75
CA SER A 191 10.36 13.44 10.38
C SER A 191 11.86 13.44 10.69
N ARG A 192 12.28 12.98 11.88
CA ARG A 192 13.71 12.89 12.25
C ARG A 192 14.48 11.94 11.34
N LEU A 193 13.92 10.76 11.05
CA LEU A 193 14.52 9.77 10.15
C LEU A 193 14.68 10.34 8.74
N LEU A 194 13.66 11.03 8.22
CA LEU A 194 13.70 11.63 6.89
C LEU A 194 14.79 12.71 6.77
N THR A 195 14.93 13.59 7.76
CA THR A 195 16.03 14.58 7.79
C THR A 195 17.41 13.89 7.84
N SER A 196 17.51 12.77 8.55
CA SER A 196 18.75 11.98 8.65
C SER A 196 19.11 11.33 7.31
N ILE A 197 18.13 10.72 6.62
CA ILE A 197 18.28 10.13 5.28
C ILE A 197 18.67 11.22 4.26
N LEU A 198 17.95 12.35 4.21
CA LEU A 198 18.31 13.47 3.32
C LEU A 198 19.74 13.96 3.55
N SER A 199 20.17 14.03 4.82
CA SER A 199 21.54 14.41 5.19
C SER A 199 22.58 13.41 4.64
N ASN A 200 22.31 12.10 4.73
CA ASN A 200 23.18 11.08 4.14
C ASN A 200 23.22 11.13 2.60
N ILE A 201 22.09 11.40 1.94
CA ILE A 201 22.05 11.56 0.47
C ILE A 201 22.89 12.79 0.06
N LEU A 202 22.73 13.92 0.75
CA LEU A 202 23.52 15.14 0.54
C LEU A 202 25.01 14.98 0.88
N ALA A 203 25.36 14.10 1.81
CA ALA A 203 26.75 13.76 2.14
C ALA A 203 27.46 12.89 1.09
N SER A 204 26.75 12.45 0.04
CA SER A 204 27.36 11.75 -1.10
C SER A 204 28.35 12.66 -1.83
N GLN A 205 29.57 12.17 -2.08
CA GLN A 205 30.59 12.85 -2.89
C GLN A 205 30.15 13.15 -4.34
N TYR A 206 29.03 12.56 -4.78
CA TYR A 206 28.45 12.75 -6.11
C TYR A 206 27.22 13.68 -6.11
N ALA A 207 26.82 14.24 -4.95
CA ALA A 207 25.70 15.15 -4.87
C ALA A 207 26.00 16.51 -5.54
N LEU A 208 25.17 16.90 -6.49
CA LEU A 208 25.23 18.19 -7.19
C LEU A 208 24.37 19.28 -6.52
N GLY A 209 23.40 18.88 -5.69
CA GLY A 209 22.53 19.78 -4.94
C GLY A 209 21.09 19.27 -4.85
N LEU A 210 20.24 20.09 -4.20
CA LEU A 210 18.80 19.86 -4.12
C LEU A 210 18.11 20.13 -5.47
N THR A 211 17.04 19.40 -5.74
CA THR A 211 16.21 19.50 -6.96
C THR A 211 14.76 19.20 -6.61
N SER A 212 13.83 19.83 -7.33
CA SER A 212 12.43 19.39 -7.34
C SER A 212 12.33 17.94 -7.83
N VAL A 213 11.46 17.15 -7.20
CA VAL A 213 11.11 15.80 -7.67
C VAL A 213 10.00 15.92 -8.71
N GLU A 214 10.36 16.12 -9.97
CA GLU A 214 9.45 15.89 -11.09
C GLU A 214 9.37 14.38 -11.34
N ARG A 215 8.16 13.82 -11.46
CA ARG A 215 8.00 12.37 -11.67
C ARG A 215 7.95 12.06 -13.17
N PRO A 216 8.73 11.07 -13.64
CA PRO A 216 8.63 10.56 -15.00
C PRO A 216 7.21 10.08 -15.34
N ALA A 217 6.63 10.57 -16.43
CA ALA A 217 5.32 10.11 -16.88
C ALA A 217 5.43 8.96 -17.91
N VAL A 218 4.58 7.94 -17.76
CA VAL A 218 4.40 6.86 -18.75
C VAL A 218 3.40 7.33 -19.81
N ALA A 219 3.74 7.23 -21.10
CA ALA A 219 2.81 7.65 -22.16
C ALA A 219 1.73 6.59 -22.42
N THR A 220 0.46 7.01 -22.37
CA THR A 220 -0.72 6.15 -22.54
C THR A 220 -1.35 6.27 -23.93
N GLY A 221 -0.55 6.51 -24.98
CA GLY A 221 -1.06 6.82 -26.32
C GLY A 221 0.02 6.96 -27.40
N ARG A 222 -0.31 7.63 -28.51
CA ARG A 222 0.65 7.94 -29.58
C ARG A 222 1.49 9.17 -29.22
N GLY A 223 2.78 8.98 -29.02
CA GLY A 223 3.74 10.00 -28.61
C GLY A 223 4.70 9.45 -27.55
N GLY A 224 5.85 10.10 -27.35
CA GLY A 224 6.87 9.63 -26.41
C GLY A 224 7.95 8.74 -27.04
N VAL A 225 8.84 8.17 -26.22
CA VAL A 225 10.01 7.40 -26.66
C VAL A 225 10.19 6.12 -25.84
N VAL A 226 10.45 5.01 -26.53
CA VAL A 226 10.60 3.67 -25.93
C VAL A 226 12.07 3.36 -25.61
N CYS A 227 12.33 2.85 -24.41
CA CYS A 227 13.64 2.34 -24.04
C CYS A 227 13.92 0.97 -24.67
N ALA A 228 14.86 0.91 -25.61
CA ALA A 228 15.31 -0.32 -26.26
C ALA A 228 15.94 -1.36 -25.31
N HIS A 229 16.25 -0.99 -24.06
CA HIS A 229 16.80 -1.89 -23.04
C HIS A 229 15.74 -2.54 -22.13
N CYS A 230 14.73 -1.78 -21.69
CA CYS A 230 13.77 -2.23 -20.67
C CYS A 230 12.29 -2.04 -21.03
N GLY A 231 11.98 -1.65 -22.28
CA GLY A 231 10.64 -1.46 -22.80
C GLY A 231 9.89 -0.22 -22.31
N PHE A 232 10.39 0.50 -21.29
CA PHE A 232 9.70 1.65 -20.69
C PHE A 232 9.34 2.73 -21.73
N HIS A 233 8.10 3.22 -21.67
CA HIS A 233 7.49 4.10 -22.66
C HIS A 233 7.32 5.52 -22.07
N SER A 234 8.38 6.34 -22.15
CA SER A 234 8.38 7.71 -21.62
C SER A 234 7.40 8.60 -22.37
N ALA A 235 6.61 9.39 -21.64
CA ALA A 235 5.73 10.40 -22.23
C ALA A 235 6.46 11.64 -22.75
N HIS A 236 7.68 11.90 -22.29
CA HIS A 236 8.39 13.12 -22.64
C HIS A 236 9.14 12.88 -23.97
N GLU A 237 8.61 13.40 -25.07
CA GLU A 237 9.25 13.34 -26.41
C GLU A 237 10.69 13.91 -26.43
N ARG A 238 11.02 14.74 -25.44
CA ARG A 238 12.34 15.35 -25.25
C ARG A 238 13.28 14.53 -24.36
N ALA A 239 12.86 13.38 -23.85
CA ALA A 239 13.70 12.47 -23.09
C ALA A 239 14.91 12.00 -23.90
N TYR A 240 16.07 11.99 -23.26
CA TYR A 240 17.34 11.46 -23.76
C TYR A 240 17.77 10.20 -23.02
N TYR A 241 17.28 9.99 -21.80
CA TYR A 241 17.59 8.86 -20.92
C TYR A 241 16.30 8.19 -20.43
N CYS A 242 16.35 6.89 -20.20
CA CYS A 242 15.24 6.13 -19.64
C CYS A 242 15.18 6.34 -18.11
N PRO A 243 14.04 6.78 -17.55
CA PRO A 243 13.95 7.08 -16.12
C PRO A 243 14.07 5.84 -15.23
N LYS A 244 13.75 4.67 -15.79
CA LYS A 244 13.75 3.36 -15.12
C LYS A 244 15.14 2.72 -15.04
N CYS A 245 16.03 2.96 -16.01
CA CYS A 245 17.29 2.20 -16.11
C CYS A 245 18.51 3.01 -16.58
N GLY A 246 18.41 4.34 -16.73
CA GLY A 246 19.53 5.20 -17.10
C GLY A 246 20.05 5.04 -18.53
N MET A 247 19.58 4.04 -19.28
CA MET A 247 20.01 3.83 -20.67
C MET A 247 19.54 4.98 -21.58
N ARG A 248 20.45 5.45 -22.43
CA ARG A 248 20.15 6.48 -23.43
C ARG A 248 19.07 6.00 -24.39
N LEU A 249 18.02 6.80 -24.57
CA LEU A 249 16.94 6.52 -25.50
C LEU A 249 17.41 6.73 -26.94
N LEU A 250 17.15 5.74 -27.79
CA LEU A 250 17.41 5.81 -29.22
C LEU A 250 16.25 6.56 -29.88
N ARG A 251 16.52 7.76 -30.42
CA ARG A 251 15.61 8.43 -31.34
C ARG A 251 15.86 7.87 -32.75
N GLY A 252 14.81 7.34 -33.37
CA GLY A 252 14.78 7.02 -34.80
C GLY A 252 14.49 8.25 -35.65
#